data_AF-L0A729-F1
#
_entry.id   AF-L0A729-F1
#
_cell.length_a   1.000
_cell.length_b   1.000
_cell.length_c   1.000
_cell.angle_alpha   90.00
_cell.angle_beta   90.00
_cell.angle_gamma   90.00
#
_symmetry.space_group_name_H-M   'P 1'
#
loop_
_entity.id
_entity.type
_entity.pdbx_description
1 polymer ?
#
loop_
_entity_poly.entity_id
_entity_poly.type
_entity_poly.pdbx_seq_one_letter_code
_entity_poly.pdbx_strand_id
1 'polypeptide(L)' 'MTEPHLTSELIQALTRLAGLELPTPRAEQLIVLLGPLLHGDASIAALPLGVTSAAGSLWPEETRD' A
#
# COMPACT_ATOMS: atom_id res chain seq x y z
N MET A 1 7.04 -17.41 -2.59
CA MET A 1 7.18 -16.21 -1.73
C MET A 1 5.93 -16.13 -0.89
N THR A 2 6.06 -16.09 0.43
CA THR A 2 4.93 -16.10 1.37
C THR A 2 4.18 -14.78 1.23
N GLU A 3 2.89 -14.82 0.90
CA GLU A 3 2.06 -13.61 0.92
C GLU A 3 2.08 -13.05 2.35
N PRO A 4 2.39 -11.75 2.55
CA PRO A 4 2.29 -11.16 3.87
C PRO A 4 0.81 -11.20 4.29
N HIS A 5 0.50 -12.07 5.25
CA HIS A 5 -0.83 -12.12 5.84
C HIS A 5 -1.10 -10.81 6.60
N LEU A 6 -2.04 -10.01 6.10
CA LEU A 6 -2.56 -8.85 6.83
C LEU A 6 -3.21 -9.30 8.13
N THR A 7 -2.73 -8.76 9.26
CA THR A 7 -3.33 -8.97 10.58
C THR A 7 -3.96 -7.68 11.08
N SER A 8 -4.87 -7.81 12.06
CA SER A 8 -5.53 -6.66 12.68
C SER A 8 -4.54 -5.77 13.41
N GLU A 9 -3.50 -6.34 14.03
CA GLU A 9 -2.42 -5.60 14.69
C GLU A 9 -1.62 -4.75 13.70
N LEU A 10 -1.34 -5.28 12.51
CA LEU A 10 -0.62 -4.54 11.47
C LEU A 10 -1.45 -3.34 10.98
N ILE A 11 -2.74 -3.54 10.75
CA ILE A 11 -3.64 -2.45 10.35
C ILE A 11 -3.71 -1.38 11.44
N GLN A 12 -3.84 -1.77 12.70
CA GLN A 12 -3.83 -0.83 13.82
C GLN A 12 -2.50 -0.07 13.96
N ALA A 13 -1.38 -0.71 13.66
CA ALA A 13 -0.08 -0.04 13.64
C ALA A 13 -0.02 1.01 12.51
N LEU A 14 -0.49 0.66 11.31
CA LEU A 14 -0.54 1.58 10.17
C LEU A 14 -1.48 2.76 10.41
N THR A 15 -2.67 2.54 10.97
CA THR A 15 -3.59 3.63 11.29
C THR A 15 -3.04 4.57 12.36
N ARG A 16 -2.29 4.04 13.34
CA ARG A 16 -1.61 4.88 14.34
C ARG A 16 -0.56 5.80 13.72
N LEU A 17 0.16 5.35 12.69
CA LEU A 17 1.08 6.23 11.95
C LEU A 17 0.34 7.37 11.23
N ALA A 18 -0.91 7.14 10.82
CA ALA A 18 -1.79 8.15 10.26
C ALA A 18 -2.53 9.00 11.33
N GLY A 19 -2.23 8.80 12.63
CA GLY A 19 -2.90 9.51 13.73
C GLY A 19 -4.34 9.04 13.99
N LEU A 20 -4.74 7.87 13.47
CA LEU A 20 -6.06 7.30 13.64
C LEU A 20 -6.03 6.15 14.67
N GLU A 21 -6.93 6.21 15.65
CA GLU A 21 -7.20 5.09 16.53
C GLU A 21 -8.28 4.19 15.94
N LEU A 22 -7.95 2.91 15.76
CA LEU A 22 -8.84 1.94 15.15
C LEU A 22 -9.08 0.76 16.09
N PRO A 23 -10.33 0.51 16.53
CA PRO A 23 -10.63 -0.64 17.36
C PRO A 23 -10.53 -1.95 16.56
N THR A 24 -10.16 -3.05 17.23
CA THR A 24 -9.90 -4.36 16.60
C THR A 24 -11.00 -4.85 15.65
N PRO A 25 -12.31 -4.76 15.99
CA PRO A 25 -13.37 -5.18 15.07
C PRO A 25 -13.39 -4.40 13.75
N ARG A 26 -13.01 -3.12 13.77
CA ARG A 26 -12.87 -2.32 12.55
C ARG A 26 -11.60 -2.64 11.78
N ALA A 27 -10.51 -2.96 12.47
CA ALA A 27 -9.27 -3.42 11.84
C ALA A 27 -9.50 -4.69 11.02
N GLU A 28 -10.24 -5.66 11.58
CA GLU A 28 -10.60 -6.91 10.89
C GLU A 28 -11.43 -6.65 9.62
N GLN A 29 -12.39 -5.73 9.66
CA GLN A 29 -13.16 -5.34 8.48
C GLN A 29 -12.28 -4.71 7.39
N LEU A 30 -11.27 -3.94 7.78
CA LEU A 30 -10.31 -3.35 6.84
C LEU A 30 -9.39 -4.40 6.21
N ILE A 31 -9.09 -5.53 6.87
CA ILE A 31 -8.29 -6.61 6.27
C ILE A 31 -8.93 -7.08 4.96
N VAL A 32 -10.25 -7.30 4.97
CA VAL A 32 -11.01 -7.78 3.81
C VAL A 32 -10.99 -6.75 2.67
N LEU A 33 -11.06 -5.46 3.00
CA LEU A 33 -11.08 -4.38 2.01
C LEU A 33 -9.68 -4.05 1.45
N LEU A 34 -8.65 -4.14 2.29
CA LEU A 34 -7.26 -3.78 1.92
C LEU A 34 -6.52 -4.94 1.25
N GLY A 35 -6.89 -6.19 1.53
CA GLY A 35 -6.25 -7.37 0.96
C GLY A 35 -6.11 -7.32 -0.58
N PRO A 36 -7.19 -7.08 -1.33
CA PRO A 36 -7.13 -6.99 -2.80
C PRO A 36 -6.28 -5.81 -3.31
N LEU A 37 -6.32 -4.66 -2.63
CA LEU A 37 -5.56 -3.46 -3.01
C LEU A 37 -4.06 -3.69 -2.86
N LEU A 38 -3.65 -4.31 -1.75
CA LEU A 38 -2.25 -4.60 -1.45
C LEU A 38 -1.70 -5.73 -2.33
N HIS A 39 -2.54 -6.70 -2.73
CA HIS A 39 -2.15 -7.71 -3.71
C HIS A 39 -1.92 -7.11 -5.11
N GLY A 40 -2.71 -6.11 -5.50
CA GLY A 40 -2.50 -5.35 -6.73
C GLY A 40 -1.16 -4.61 -6.73
N ASP A 41 -0.82 -3.95 -5.64
CA ASP A 41 0.45 -3.23 -5.49
C ASP A 41 1.67 -4.16 -5.44
N ALA A 42 1.56 -5.30 -4.75
CA ALA A 42 2.61 -6.33 -4.75
C ALA A 42 2.89 -6.88 -6.16
N SER A 43 1.86 -6.99 -7.00
CA SER A 43 2.01 -7.41 -8.40
C SER A 43 2.78 -6.37 -9.21
N ILE A 44 2.59 -5.07 -8.92
CA ILE A 44 3.34 -3.96 -9.54
C ILE A 44 4.79 -3.95 -9.04
N ALA A 45 5.01 -4.11 -7.73
CA ALA A 45 6.35 -4.17 -7.15
C ALA A 45 7.16 -5.40 -7.60
N ALA A 46 6.48 -6.49 -7.95
CA ALA A 46 7.09 -7.69 -8.52
C ALA A 46 7.43 -7.57 -10.00
N LEU A 47 6.98 -6.51 -10.68
CA LEU A 47 7.47 -6.21 -12.02
C LEU A 47 8.97 -5.94 -11.92
N PRO A 48 9.79 -6.49 -12.83
CA PRO A 48 11.18 -6.08 -12.95
C PRO A 48 11.19 -4.63 -13.41
N LEU A 49 11.13 -3.70 -12.45
CA LEU A 49 11.41 -2.29 -12.62
C LEU A 49 12.91 -2.23 -12.91
N GLY A 50 13.30 -2.60 -14.14
CA GLY A 50 14.67 -2.67 -14.57
C GLY A 50 15.32 -1.34 -14.24
N VAL A 51 16.25 -1.36 -13.28
CA VAL A 51 17.00 -0.21 -12.73
C VAL A 51 16.39 1.12 -13.16
N THR A 52 15.34 1.56 -12.47
CA THR A 52 14.84 2.92 -12.66
C THR A 52 16.02 3.84 -12.37
N SER A 53 16.56 4.39 -13.46
CA SER A 53 17.65 5.34 -13.46
C SER A 53 17.41 6.36 -12.35
N ALA A 54 18.44 6.65 -11.55
CA ALA A 54 18.42 7.69 -10.53
C ALA A 54 18.12 9.10 -11.09
N ALA A 55 17.96 9.25 -12.40
CA ALA A 55 17.38 10.42 -13.03
C ALA A 55 15.84 10.34 -12.94
N GLY A 56 15.30 10.90 -11.85
CA GLY A 56 13.87 11.06 -11.66
C GLY A 56 13.19 11.68 -12.88
N SER A 57 12.22 10.96 -13.44
CA SER A 57 11.20 11.59 -14.26
C SER A 57 10.26 12.30 -13.28
N LEU A 58 10.36 13.62 -13.20
CA LEU A 58 9.36 14.43 -12.55
C LEU A 58 8.01 14.05 -13.16
N TRP A 59 7.07 13.74 -12.28
CA TRP A 59 5.65 13.54 -12.59
C TRP A 59 5.21 14.61 -13.62
N PRO A 60 4.55 14.24 -14.73
CA PRO A 60 4.18 15.24 -15.72
C PRO A 60 3.20 16.21 -15.05
N GLU A 61 3.62 17.46 -14.88
CA GLU A 61 2.68 18.53 -14.57
C GLU A 61 1.76 18.66 -15.78
N GLU A 62 0.45 18.55 -15.55
CA GLU A 62 -0.56 18.79 -16.58
C GLU A 62 -0.43 20.22 -17.10
N THR A 63 0.27 20.41 -18.22
CA THR A 63 0.13 21.61 -19.03
C THR A 63 -1.26 21.59 -19.67
N ARG A 64 -2.18 22.40 -19.14
CA ARG A 64 -3.43 22.77 -19.82
C ARG A 64 -3.13 23.93 -20.78
N ASP A 65 -3.27 23.66 -22.07
CA ASP A 65 -3.52 24.68 -23.11
C ASP A 65 -5.02 24.98 -23.21
#